data_AF-A0A3P7JH93-F1
#
_entry.id   AF-A0A3P7JH93-F1
#
_cell.length_a   1.000
_cell.length_b   1.000
_cell.length_c   1.000
_cell.angle_alpha   90.00
_cell.angle_beta   90.00
_cell.angle_gamma   90.00
#
_symmetry.space_group_name_H-M   'P 1'
#
loop_
_entity.id
_entity.type
_entity.pdbx_description
1 polymer ?
#
loop_
_entity_poly.entity_id
_entity_poly.type
_entity_poly.pdbx_seq_one_letter_code
_entity_poly.pdbx_strand_id
1 'polypeptide(L)'
;IGDFRVLIVLGILHLRPPTSIARKVRENPQWFKLEQDINTFNDPELHGMEQVAALGITKARDLARLFSLMLSGKLFSKKLLERFKTPEINSGLDEIVMTPLPKGYGFLYER
;
A
#
# COMPACT_ATOMS: atom_id res chain seq x y z
N ILE A 1 10.14 14.63 1.81
CA ILE A 1 9.83 13.97 3.10
C ILE A 1 9.32 15.07 4.02
N GLY A 2 8.01 15.19 4.21
CA GLY A 2 7.42 16.31 4.97
C GLY A 2 6.13 15.98 5.71
N ASP A 3 5.64 14.74 5.61
CA ASP A 3 4.46 14.28 6.33
C ASP A 3 4.90 13.50 7.57
N PHE A 4 4.56 14.02 8.75
CA PHE A 4 4.88 13.41 10.04
C PHE A 4 4.31 11.99 10.19
N ARG A 5 3.18 11.69 9.52
CA ARG A 5 2.55 10.35 9.52
C ARG A 5 3.49 9.31 8.90
N VAL A 6 4.25 9.69 7.87
CA VAL A 6 5.23 8.80 7.22
C VAL A 6 6.36 8.47 8.18
N LEU A 7 6.85 9.46 8.94
CA LEU A 7 7.90 9.24 9.95
C LEU A 7 7.41 8.33 11.09
N ILE A 8 6.16 8.50 11.55
CA ILE A 8 5.55 7.62 12.55
C ILE A 8 5.52 6.17 12.03
N VAL A 9 4.98 5.95 10.83
CA VAL A 9 4.87 4.60 10.25
C VAL A 9 6.25 3.96 10.08
N LEU A 10 7.23 4.72 9.57
CA LEU A 10 8.61 4.24 9.46
C LEU A 10 9.20 3.88 10.84
N GLY A 11 9.00 4.73 11.85
CA GLY A 11 9.45 4.46 13.22
C GLY A 11 8.81 3.19 13.81
N ILE A 12 7.50 3.02 13.65
CA ILE A 12 6.77 1.82 14.06
C ILE A 12 7.36 0.57 13.41
N LEU A 13 7.62 0.61 12.09
CA LEU A 13 8.17 -0.53 11.36
C LEU A 13 9.57 -0.92 11.84
N HIS A 14 10.43 0.07 12.14
CA HIS A 14 11.80 -0.17 12.59
C HIS A 14 11.88 -0.66 14.04
N LEU A 15 10.96 -0.24 14.90
CA LEU A 15 10.95 -0.59 16.33
C LEU A 15 10.19 -1.89 16.65
N ARG A 16 9.74 -2.65 15.64
CA ARG A 16 8.95 -3.86 15.86
C ARG A 16 9.76 -4.98 16.53
N PRO A 17 9.18 -5.67 17.54
CA PRO A 17 9.82 -6.83 18.15
C PRO A 17 9.95 -7.99 17.13
N PRO A 18 10.97 -8.86 17.30
CA PRO A 18 11.19 -10.03 16.43
C PRO A 18 9.97 -10.94 16.25
N THR A 19 9.11 -11.03 17.25
CA THR A 19 7.91 -11.89 17.24
C THR A 19 6.70 -11.29 16.53
N SER A 20 6.78 -10.03 16.08
CA SER A 20 5.66 -9.33 15.45
C SER A 20 5.27 -9.92 14.09
N ILE A 21 3.99 -9.79 13.71
CA ILE A 21 3.48 -10.25 12.41
C ILE A 21 4.22 -9.56 11.26
N ALA A 22 4.47 -8.25 11.37
CA ALA A 22 5.21 -7.50 10.35
C ALA A 22 6.62 -8.08 10.09
N ARG A 23 7.30 -8.52 11.14
CA ARG A 23 8.62 -9.15 11.02
C ARG A 23 8.54 -10.53 10.37
N LYS A 24 7.55 -11.34 10.74
CA LYS A 24 7.28 -12.64 10.09
C LYS A 24 6.95 -12.48 8.61
N VAL A 25 6.14 -11.48 8.25
CA VAL A 25 5.81 -11.16 6.86
C VAL A 25 7.04 -10.75 6.06
N ARG A 26 7.99 -10.02 6.67
CA ARG A 26 9.25 -9.67 6.02
C ARG A 26 10.18 -10.87 5.81
N GLU A 27 10.23 -11.79 6.77
CA GLU A 27 11.17 -12.93 6.75
C GLU A 27 10.65 -14.13 5.94
N ASN A 28 9.35 -14.19 5.66
CA ASN A 28 8.69 -15.32 5.01
C ASN A 28 8.97 -15.43 3.48
N PRO A 29 8.72 -14.40 2.65
CA PRO A 29 8.96 -14.46 1.22
C PRO A 29 10.45 -14.41 0.88
N GLN A 30 10.97 -15.47 0.23
CA GLN A 30 12.35 -15.51 -0.26
C GLN A 30 12.64 -14.47 -1.35
N TRP A 31 11.59 -14.02 -2.05
CA TRP A 31 11.64 -13.06 -3.14
C TRP A 31 11.56 -11.60 -2.68
N PHE A 32 11.39 -11.30 -1.38
CA PHE A 32 11.25 -9.94 -0.89
C PHE A 32 12.30 -9.65 0.20
N LYS A 33 13.49 -9.24 -0.24
CA LYS A 33 14.64 -8.97 0.62
C LYS A 33 14.95 -7.48 0.65
N LEU A 34 14.34 -6.77 1.59
CA LEU A 34 14.72 -5.39 1.92
C LEU A 34 16.02 -5.37 2.73
N GLU A 35 17.15 -5.64 2.06
CA GLU A 35 18.49 -5.50 2.63
C GLU A 35 19.10 -4.14 2.23
N GLN A 36 20.06 -3.64 2.99
CA GLN A 36 20.62 -2.28 2.77
C GLN A 36 21.21 -2.10 1.36
N ASP A 37 21.74 -3.17 0.77
CA ASP A 37 22.42 -3.15 -0.52
C ASP A 37 21.65 -3.83 -1.65
N ILE A 38 20.47 -4.41 -1.35
CA ILE A 38 19.65 -5.15 -2.33
C ILE A 38 18.26 -4.52 -2.35
N ASN A 39 17.96 -3.83 -3.44
CA ASN A 39 16.59 -3.44 -3.73
C ASN A 39 15.95 -4.48 -4.65
N THR A 40 15.21 -5.40 -4.04
CA THR A 40 14.53 -6.49 -4.75
C THR A 40 13.52 -5.99 -5.79
N PHE A 41 13.00 -4.76 -5.66
CA PHE A 41 12.11 -4.17 -6.66
C PHE A 41 12.79 -3.83 -7.98
N ASN A 42 14.14 -3.82 -8.04
CA ASN A 42 14.89 -3.54 -9.26
C ASN A 42 15.31 -4.81 -10.01
N ASP A 43 14.95 -5.99 -9.51
CA ASP A 43 15.26 -7.26 -10.17
C ASP A 43 14.29 -7.50 -11.36
N PRO A 44 14.79 -7.59 -12.61
CA PRO A 44 13.95 -7.86 -13.78
C PRO A 44 13.19 -9.19 -13.71
N GLU A 45 13.74 -10.21 -13.06
CA GLU A 45 13.06 -11.49 -12.91
C GLU A 45 11.79 -11.34 -12.07
N LEU A 46 11.81 -10.46 -11.08
CA LEU A 46 10.66 -10.16 -10.24
C LEU A 46 9.63 -9.28 -10.96
N HIS A 47 10.02 -8.47 -11.95
CA HIS A 47 9.04 -7.74 -12.78
C HIS A 47 8.16 -8.69 -13.60
N GLY A 48 8.66 -9.89 -13.93
CA GLY A 48 7.88 -10.94 -14.58
C GLY A 48 6.87 -11.62 -13.65
N MET A 49 7.00 -11.46 -12.33
CA MET A 49 6.05 -11.99 -11.36
C MET A 49 4.86 -11.04 -11.20
N GLU A 50 3.64 -11.54 -11.41
CA GLU A 50 2.40 -10.77 -11.26
C GLU A 50 2.03 -10.53 -9.77
N GLN A 51 2.87 -9.82 -9.03
CA GLN A 51 2.58 -9.39 -7.66
C GLN A 51 1.88 -8.03 -7.66
N VAL A 52 0.59 -8.02 -8.00
CA VAL A 52 -0.24 -6.82 -8.16
C VAL A 52 -0.30 -5.92 -6.91
N ALA A 53 0.02 -6.47 -5.73
CA ALA A 53 0.02 -5.73 -4.47
C ALA A 53 1.29 -4.88 -4.25
N ALA A 54 2.41 -5.16 -4.93
CA ALA A 54 3.70 -4.55 -4.61
C ALA A 54 4.57 -4.17 -5.82
N LEU A 55 4.46 -4.88 -6.95
CA LEU A 55 5.38 -4.73 -8.09
C LEU A 55 4.81 -3.89 -9.24
N GLY A 56 3.79 -3.05 -8.97
CA GLY A 56 3.22 -2.16 -9.98
C GLY A 56 4.21 -1.06 -10.40
N ILE A 57 4.59 -1.05 -11.68
CA ILE A 57 5.48 -0.03 -12.26
C ILE A 57 4.64 0.97 -13.08
N THR A 58 4.66 2.24 -12.69
CA THR A 58 3.94 3.30 -13.41
C THR A 58 4.60 4.67 -13.25
N LYS A 59 4.26 5.62 -14.12
CA LYS A 59 4.67 7.02 -13.99
C LYS A 59 3.57 7.80 -13.26
N ALA A 60 3.96 8.84 -12.52
CA ALA A 60 3.01 9.69 -11.79
C ALA A 60 1.88 10.23 -12.68
N ARG A 61 2.19 10.67 -13.90
CA ARG A 61 1.22 11.17 -14.89
C ARG A 61 0.18 10.11 -15.30
N ASP A 62 0.63 8.87 -15.45
CA ASP A 62 -0.18 7.77 -15.96
C ASP A 62 -1.09 7.26 -14.83
N LEU A 63 -0.58 7.24 -13.60
CA LEU A 63 -1.39 6.99 -12.40
C LEU A 63 -2.45 8.08 -12.19
N ALA A 64 -2.08 9.37 -12.32
CA ALA A 64 -3.05 10.47 -12.22
C ALA A 64 -4.14 10.37 -13.29
N ARG A 65 -3.76 10.00 -14.52
CA ARG A 65 -4.71 9.74 -15.61
C ARG A 65 -5.65 8.58 -15.29
N LEU A 66 -5.14 7.49 -14.71
CA LEU A 66 -5.95 6.35 -14.28
C LEU A 66 -7.02 6.78 -13.27
N PHE A 67 -6.64 7.53 -12.24
CA PHE A 67 -7.58 8.07 -11.25
C PHE A 67 -8.58 9.07 -11.87
N SER A 68 -8.15 9.90 -12.84
CA SER A 68 -9.07 10.78 -13.56
C SER A 68 -10.12 10.00 -14.36
N LEU A 69 -9.72 8.92 -15.05
CA LEU A 69 -10.65 8.04 -15.77
C LEU A 69 -11.61 7.32 -14.82
N MET A 70 -11.11 6.86 -13.67
CA MET A 70 -11.91 6.31 -12.57
C MET A 70 -12.99 7.31 -12.14
N LEU A 71 -12.60 8.51 -11.71
CA LEU A 71 -13.50 9.54 -11.17
C LEU A 71 -14.49 10.08 -12.22
N SER A 72 -14.10 10.09 -13.50
CA SER A 72 -15.00 10.50 -14.59
C SER A 72 -16.14 9.50 -14.85
N GLY A 73 -16.08 8.31 -14.25
CA GLY A 73 -17.07 7.25 -14.44
C GLY A 73 -16.81 6.40 -15.68
N LYS A 74 -15.64 6.53 -16.32
CA LYS A 74 -15.26 5.77 -17.52
C LYS A 74 -14.76 4.36 -17.21
N LEU A 75 -14.15 4.15 -16.04
CA LEU A 75 -13.69 2.82 -15.60
C LEU A 75 -14.68 2.12 -14.68
N PHE A 76 -15.35 2.88 -13.80
CA PHE A 76 -16.37 2.37 -12.91
C PHE A 76 -17.64 3.21 -13.03
N SER A 77 -18.80 2.60 -12.85
CA SER A 77 -20.05 3.36 -12.84
C SER A 77 -20.06 4.37 -11.69
N LYS A 78 -20.72 5.53 -11.89
CA LYS A 78 -20.90 6.52 -10.82
C LYS A 78 -21.53 5.91 -9.56
N LYS A 79 -22.49 5.00 -9.72
CA LYS A 79 -23.10 4.25 -8.61
C LYS A 79 -22.08 3.45 -7.79
N LEU A 80 -21.12 2.82 -8.45
CA LEU A 80 -20.05 2.09 -7.76
C LEU A 80 -19.06 3.05 -7.09
N LEU A 81 -18.72 4.16 -7.75
CA LEU A 81 -17.86 5.19 -7.16
C LEU A 81 -18.45 5.79 -5.89
N GLU A 82 -19.78 5.97 -5.80
CA GLU A 82 -20.43 6.40 -4.56
C GLU A 82 -20.18 5.43 -3.40
N ARG A 83 -20.16 4.12 -3.66
CA ARG A 83 -19.81 3.13 -2.63
C ARG A 83 -18.36 3.25 -2.18
N PHE A 84 -17.46 3.56 -3.10
CA PHE A 84 -16.04 3.73 -2.80
C PHE A 84 -15.75 5.01 -2.01
N LYS A 85 -16.70 5.91 -1.77
CA LYS A 85 -16.46 7.11 -0.94
C LYS A 85 -16.40 6.80 0.55
N THR A 86 -17.02 5.71 0.99
CA THR A 86 -17.07 5.32 2.40
C THR A 86 -16.18 4.12 2.64
N PRO A 87 -15.20 4.18 3.57
CA PRO A 87 -14.40 3.03 3.93
C PRO A 87 -15.24 1.94 4.59
N GLU A 88 -14.86 0.68 4.41
CA GLU A 88 -15.48 -0.47 5.09
C GLU A 88 -15.03 -0.55 6.55
N ILE A 89 -13.77 -0.17 6.82
CA ILE A 89 -13.18 -0.08 8.15
C ILE A 89 -12.81 1.38 8.38
N ASN A 90 -13.47 2.05 9.33
CA ASN A 90 -13.31 3.49 9.59
C ASN A 90 -12.64 3.81 10.95
N SER A 91 -12.52 2.80 11.82
CA SER A 91 -12.09 2.93 13.20
C SER A 91 -11.27 1.71 13.63
N GLY A 92 -10.59 1.82 14.77
CA GLY A 92 -9.65 0.82 15.23
C GLY A 92 -8.23 1.06 14.72
N LEU A 93 -7.31 0.28 15.29
CA LEU A 93 -5.89 0.31 14.97
C LEU A 93 -5.59 -0.87 14.05
N ASP A 94 -4.90 -0.63 12.94
CA ASP A 94 -4.48 -1.71 12.06
C ASP A 94 -3.40 -2.55 12.76
N GLU A 95 -3.59 -3.86 12.88
CA GLU A 95 -2.68 -4.76 13.63
C GLU A 95 -1.29 -4.90 12.99
N ILE A 96 -1.16 -4.56 11.71
CA ILE A 96 0.11 -4.66 10.97
C ILE A 96 0.82 -3.31 10.95
N VAL A 97 0.09 -2.22 10.70
CA VAL A 97 0.67 -0.86 10.59
C VAL A 97 0.71 -0.14 11.95
N MET A 98 -0.04 -0.61 12.95
CA MET A 98 -0.17 -0.01 14.29
C MET A 98 -0.61 1.46 14.29
N THR A 99 -1.38 1.86 13.27
CA THR A 99 -1.96 3.20 13.16
C THR A 99 -3.43 3.08 12.77
N PRO A 100 -4.29 4.05 13.13
CA PRO A 100 -5.61 4.15 12.54
C PRO A 100 -5.49 4.28 11.02
N LEU A 101 -6.05 3.32 10.29
CA LEU A 101 -5.95 3.28 8.84
C LEU A 101 -7.32 2.97 8.22
N PRO A 102 -8.12 4.00 7.91
CA PRO A 102 -9.38 3.81 7.23
C PRO A 102 -9.17 3.17 5.85
N LYS A 103 -9.84 2.04 5.59
CA LYS A 103 -9.63 1.23 4.39
C LYS A 103 -10.91 0.53 3.93
N GLY A 104 -11.00 0.21 2.66
CA GLY A 104 -12.12 -0.50 2.05
C GLY A 104 -11.99 -0.56 0.54
N TYR A 105 -12.56 -1.60 -0.09
CA TYR A 105 -12.53 -1.77 -1.55
C TYR A 105 -11.13 -1.71 -2.21
N GLY A 106 -10.06 -1.97 -1.45
CA GLY A 106 -8.68 -1.85 -1.90
C GLY A 106 -8.07 -0.43 -1.83
N PHE A 107 -8.80 0.56 -1.29
CA PHE A 107 -8.32 1.94 -1.11
C PHE A 107 -8.04 2.26 0.36
N LEU A 108 -7.13 3.21 0.56
CA LEU A 108 -6.89 3.89 1.82
C LEU A 108 -7.56 5.27 1.76
N TYR A 109 -8.12 5.71 2.89
CA TYR A 109 -8.93 6.93 2.95
C TYR A 109 -8.30 7.95 3.88
N GLU A 110 -8.29 9.20 3.44
CA GLU A 110 -7.99 10.34 4.31
C GLU A 110 -9.19 10.66 5.20
N ARG A 111 -8.93 11.18 6.40
CA ARG A 111 -9.96 11.67 7.33
C ARG A 111 -10.29 13.12 7.04
#